data_AF-A0A4P5RAE4-F1
#
_entry.id   AF-A0A4P5RAE4-F1
#
_cell.length_a   1.000
_cell.length_b   1.000
_cell.length_c   1.000
_cell.angle_alpha   90.00
_cell.angle_beta   90.00
_cell.angle_gamma   90.00
#
_symmetry.space_group_name_H-M   'P 1'
#
loop_
_entity.id
_entity.type
_entity.pdbx_description
1 polymer ?
#
loop_
_entity_poly.entity_id
_entity_poly.type
_entity_poly.pdbx_seq_one_letter_code
_entity_poly.pdbx_strand_id
1 'polypeptide(L)'
;MRILLLILCLALSPRIVCAGDVVAALAVDGFDFPVGKPDAEGYYRARGYRPNGHLGEDWNGKSGGNTDLGDPVWAIAHGVVVFAQNFGHGWGNVVIVRHAFEEGGRVKFIDSLYGHLDRILVREGQVLKRGQQLGTIGTGGGLYAAHLHLEIRKDIRVGMAQHRFPHDDTVYLSPVDFINAHRQLKPAVSVAAVPMNTYVAFDSTAEGTPAVKGAAAPKKAVPRR
;
A
#
# COMPACT_ATOMS: atom_id res chain seq x y z
N MET A 1 -40.87 22.43 -47.04
CA MET A 1 -40.46 22.05 -45.68
C MET A 1 -39.38 20.97 -45.76
N ARG A 2 -38.13 21.29 -45.39
CA ARG A 2 -37.14 20.33 -44.88
C ARG A 2 -36.03 21.17 -44.23
N ILE A 3 -36.11 21.27 -42.91
CA ILE A 3 -35.14 21.95 -42.05
C ILE A 3 -33.97 20.98 -41.88
N LEU A 4 -32.80 21.34 -42.40
CA LEU A 4 -31.56 20.57 -42.20
C LEU A 4 -30.90 21.08 -40.91
N LEU A 5 -31.01 20.29 -39.85
CA LEU A 5 -30.41 20.56 -38.54
C LEU A 5 -28.91 20.22 -38.62
N LEU A 6 -28.06 21.24 -38.70
CA LEU A 6 -26.61 21.09 -38.59
C LEU A 6 -26.25 20.90 -37.10
N ILE A 7 -25.95 19.65 -36.70
CA ILE A 7 -25.46 19.36 -35.34
C ILE A 7 -23.96 19.61 -35.30
N LEU A 8 -23.61 20.55 -34.44
CA LEU A 8 -22.29 21.03 -34.04
C LEU A 8 -21.45 19.91 -33.39
N CYS A 9 -20.32 19.54 -34.01
CA CYS A 9 -19.26 18.77 -33.34
C CYS A 9 -18.17 19.75 -32.89
N LEU A 10 -18.30 20.30 -31.68
CA LEU A 10 -17.17 20.93 -30.99
C LEU A 10 -16.17 19.84 -30.63
N ALA A 11 -15.06 19.76 -31.37
CA ALA A 11 -13.92 18.94 -30.99
C ALA A 11 -13.24 19.59 -29.76
N LEU A 12 -13.61 19.15 -28.56
CA LEU A 12 -12.82 19.39 -27.35
C LEU A 12 -11.55 18.54 -27.42
N SER A 13 -10.49 19.07 -28.02
CA SER A 13 -9.13 18.66 -27.67
C SER A 13 -8.64 19.59 -26.56
N PRO A 14 -8.51 19.07 -25.33
CA PRO A 14 -7.15 18.73 -24.94
C PRO A 14 -7.07 17.52 -24.00
N ARG A 15 -6.05 16.68 -24.17
CA ARG A 15 -5.48 15.97 -23.02
C ARG A 15 -4.01 16.37 -22.93
N ILE A 16 -3.81 17.50 -22.28
CA ILE A 16 -2.54 17.78 -21.60
C ILE A 16 -2.39 16.65 -20.58
N VAL A 17 -1.32 15.87 -20.70
CA VAL A 17 -0.90 14.93 -19.66
C VAL A 17 -0.29 15.78 -18.55
N CYS A 18 -1.09 16.08 -17.53
CA CYS A 18 -0.63 16.77 -16.33
C CYS A 18 0.09 15.79 -15.40
N ALA A 19 1.07 16.28 -14.65
CA ALA A 19 1.87 15.54 -13.69
C ALA A 19 1.02 14.85 -12.59
N GLY A 20 1.34 13.57 -12.31
CA GLY A 20 1.02 12.79 -11.11
C GLY A 20 -0.44 12.74 -10.66
N ASP A 21 -1.10 11.60 -10.84
CA ASP A 21 -2.43 11.36 -10.25
C ASP A 21 -2.32 11.51 -8.71
N VAL A 22 -3.20 12.32 -8.10
CA VAL A 22 -3.30 12.47 -6.65
C VAL A 22 -4.69 12.09 -6.17
N VAL A 23 -4.78 11.54 -4.95
CA VAL A 23 -6.05 11.25 -4.27
C VAL A 23 -6.09 12.01 -2.96
N ALA A 24 -7.19 12.73 -2.70
CA ALA A 24 -7.38 13.42 -1.43
C ALA A 24 -7.76 12.42 -0.32
N ALA A 25 -7.06 12.45 0.80
CA ALA A 25 -7.35 11.64 1.98
C ALA A 25 -7.18 12.46 3.27
N LEU A 26 -7.79 12.00 4.36
CA LEU A 26 -7.57 12.62 5.67
C LEU A 26 -6.08 12.60 6.02
N ALA A 27 -5.57 13.72 6.52
CA ALA A 27 -4.23 13.76 7.08
C ALA A 27 -4.16 12.84 8.31
N VAL A 28 -3.01 12.21 8.50
CA VAL A 28 -2.82 11.27 9.61
C VAL A 28 -2.80 12.00 10.94
N ASP A 29 -3.57 11.47 11.89
CA ASP A 29 -3.71 11.92 13.27
C ASP A 29 -3.03 10.98 14.28
N GLY A 30 -2.45 9.87 13.80
CA GLY A 30 -1.73 8.89 14.60
C GLY A 30 -1.54 7.57 13.85
N PHE A 31 -0.72 6.68 14.39
CA PHE A 31 -0.50 5.34 13.87
C PHE A 31 -0.82 4.28 14.94
N ASP A 32 -1.55 3.24 14.54
CA ASP A 32 -1.92 2.10 15.38
C ASP A 32 -1.31 0.80 14.85
N PHE A 33 -1.17 -0.22 15.70
CA PHE A 33 -0.78 -1.54 15.22
C PHE A 33 -1.87 -2.17 14.36
N PRO A 34 -1.51 -2.89 13.28
CA PRO A 34 -2.46 -3.41 12.30
C PRO A 34 -3.14 -4.72 12.71
N VAL A 35 -2.77 -5.28 13.86
CA VAL A 35 -3.36 -6.46 14.50
C VAL A 35 -3.60 -6.10 15.96
N GLY A 36 -4.62 -6.68 16.60
CA GLY A 36 -4.93 -6.38 18.02
C GLY A 36 -5.05 -4.88 18.31
N LYS A 37 -5.53 -4.10 17.34
CA LYS A 37 -5.48 -2.63 17.38
C LYS A 37 -6.18 -2.08 18.64
N PRO A 38 -5.69 -0.95 19.21
CA PRO A 38 -4.59 -0.15 18.69
C PRO A 38 -3.20 -0.64 19.11
N ASP A 39 -3.10 -1.54 20.09
CA ASP A 39 -1.86 -1.81 20.84
C ASP A 39 -1.28 -3.21 20.65
N ALA A 40 -1.65 -3.89 19.55
CA ALA A 40 -1.25 -5.28 19.29
C ALA A 40 -1.66 -6.26 20.40
N GLU A 41 -2.82 -6.00 21.03
CA GLU A 41 -3.36 -6.88 22.06
C GLU A 41 -3.59 -8.28 21.49
N GLY A 42 -3.05 -9.30 22.16
CA GLY A 42 -3.12 -10.69 21.72
C GLY A 42 -2.05 -11.10 20.69
N TYR A 43 -1.21 -10.18 20.22
CA TYR A 43 -0.16 -10.44 19.24
C TYR A 43 1.24 -10.17 19.79
N TYR A 44 2.25 -10.69 19.11
CA TYR A 44 3.64 -10.40 19.38
C TYR A 44 4.45 -10.32 18.09
N ARG A 45 5.58 -9.62 18.14
CA ARG A 45 6.54 -9.55 17.05
C ARG A 45 7.39 -10.81 17.03
N ALA A 46 7.06 -11.74 16.13
CA ALA A 46 7.79 -13.00 15.97
C ALA A 46 9.14 -12.81 15.28
N ARG A 47 9.22 -11.84 14.35
CA ARG A 47 10.47 -11.46 13.69
C ARG A 47 10.58 -9.95 13.57
N GLY A 48 11.71 -9.39 14.02
CA GLY A 48 11.98 -7.96 13.96
C GLY A 48 12.57 -7.48 12.63
N TYR A 49 12.45 -6.17 12.39
CA TYR A 49 13.15 -5.45 11.34
C TYR A 49 14.67 -5.58 11.48
N ARG A 50 15.35 -5.78 10.35
CA ARG A 50 16.83 -5.88 10.25
C ARG A 50 17.30 -5.31 8.91
N PRO A 51 18.03 -4.17 8.89
CA PRO A 51 18.68 -3.67 7.69
C PRO A 51 19.51 -4.75 7.00
N ASN A 52 19.51 -4.76 5.67
CA ASN A 52 20.12 -5.76 4.79
C ASN A 52 19.64 -7.19 5.05
N GLY A 53 18.41 -7.33 5.57
CA GLY A 53 17.85 -8.64 5.93
C GLY A 53 16.34 -8.65 5.88
N HIS A 54 15.68 -8.34 6.99
CA HIS A 54 14.23 -8.39 7.11
C HIS A 54 13.66 -6.98 7.08
N LEU A 55 13.03 -6.61 5.95
CA LEU A 55 12.63 -5.23 5.65
C LEU A 55 11.33 -4.78 6.33
N GLY A 56 10.81 -5.63 7.22
CA GLY A 56 9.64 -5.39 8.02
C GLY A 56 9.63 -6.21 9.30
N GLU A 57 8.45 -6.45 9.82
CA GLU A 57 8.20 -7.25 11.01
C GLU A 57 7.12 -8.29 10.75
N ASP A 58 7.34 -9.48 11.30
CA ASP A 58 6.36 -10.56 11.27
C ASP A 58 5.61 -10.58 12.60
N TRP A 59 4.28 -10.53 12.53
CA TRP A 59 3.38 -10.47 13.66
C TRP A 59 2.52 -11.72 13.74
N ASN A 60 2.48 -12.33 14.93
CA ASN A 60 1.77 -13.57 15.20
C ASN A 60 0.83 -13.44 16.40
N GLY A 61 -0.27 -14.17 16.36
CA GLY A 61 -1.14 -14.39 17.52
C GLY A 61 -0.45 -15.21 18.60
N LYS A 62 -0.64 -14.84 19.87
CA LYS A 62 0.00 -15.51 21.02
C LYS A 62 -0.43 -16.95 21.24
N SER A 63 -1.55 -17.38 20.63
CA SER A 63 -2.07 -18.74 20.77
C SER A 63 -1.28 -19.79 19.95
N GLY A 64 -0.36 -19.35 19.09
CA GLY A 64 0.60 -20.22 18.39
C GLY A 64 0.03 -20.99 17.20
N GLY A 65 0.90 -21.66 16.44
CA GLY A 65 0.51 -22.37 15.21
C GLY A 65 -0.11 -21.42 14.17
N ASN A 66 -1.19 -21.86 13.53
CA ASN A 66 -1.98 -21.04 12.58
C ASN A 66 -3.26 -20.51 13.23
N THR A 67 -3.29 -20.30 14.55
CA THR A 67 -4.51 -19.85 15.26
C THR A 67 -4.92 -18.43 14.88
N ASP A 68 -4.01 -17.64 14.34
CA ASP A 68 -4.20 -16.30 13.79
C ASP A 68 -4.53 -16.28 12.29
N LEU A 69 -4.64 -17.44 11.63
CA LEU A 69 -5.08 -17.51 10.24
C LEU A 69 -6.50 -16.94 10.11
N GLY A 70 -6.66 -15.94 9.25
CA GLY A 70 -7.95 -15.28 9.03
C GLY A 70 -8.23 -14.12 9.99
N ASP A 71 -7.36 -13.87 10.97
CA ASP A 71 -7.50 -12.73 11.87
C ASP A 71 -7.48 -11.39 11.10
N PRO A 72 -8.21 -10.38 11.58
CA PRO A 72 -8.36 -9.14 10.85
C PRO A 72 -7.08 -8.30 10.84
N VAL A 73 -6.74 -7.78 9.66
CA VAL A 73 -5.65 -6.82 9.46
C VAL A 73 -6.22 -5.44 9.15
N TRP A 74 -5.73 -4.43 9.86
CA TRP A 74 -6.26 -3.07 9.86
C TRP A 74 -5.24 -2.06 9.31
N ALA A 75 -5.73 -1.00 8.66
CA ALA A 75 -4.89 0.11 8.24
C ALA A 75 -4.31 0.83 9.46
N ILE A 76 -2.99 0.97 9.52
CA ILE A 76 -2.28 1.59 10.65
C ILE A 76 -2.65 3.07 10.83
N ALA A 77 -3.10 3.75 9.77
CA ALA A 77 -3.47 5.16 9.78
C ALA A 77 -4.42 5.51 8.62
N HIS A 78 -4.90 6.75 8.57
CA HIS A 78 -5.55 7.30 7.39
C HIS A 78 -4.65 7.19 6.16
N GLY A 79 -5.21 6.86 5.00
CA GLY A 79 -4.39 6.75 3.79
C GLY A 79 -5.16 6.35 2.54
N VAL A 80 -4.40 6.09 1.48
CA VAL A 80 -4.92 5.62 0.19
C VAL A 80 -4.25 4.31 -0.17
N VAL A 81 -5.05 3.32 -0.58
CA VAL A 81 -4.53 2.06 -1.12
C VAL A 81 -3.85 2.35 -2.46
N VAL A 82 -2.54 2.14 -2.52
CA VAL A 82 -1.69 2.38 -3.69
C VAL A 82 -1.28 1.08 -4.39
N PHE A 83 -1.53 -0.07 -3.76
CA PHE A 83 -1.39 -1.40 -4.35
C PHE A 83 -2.30 -2.39 -3.60
N ALA A 84 -2.96 -3.30 -4.32
CA ALA A 84 -3.81 -4.36 -3.72
C ALA A 84 -3.96 -5.53 -4.68
N GLN A 85 -2.98 -6.45 -4.69
CA GLN A 85 -2.95 -7.59 -5.63
C GLN A 85 -2.26 -8.80 -5.00
N ASN A 86 -2.49 -9.99 -5.58
CA ASN A 86 -1.66 -11.15 -5.31
C ASN A 86 -0.33 -11.02 -6.08
N PHE A 87 0.78 -11.05 -5.36
CA PHE A 87 2.12 -10.88 -5.93
C PHE A 87 2.89 -12.21 -6.10
N GLY A 88 2.22 -13.34 -5.89
CA GLY A 88 2.76 -14.66 -6.17
C GLY A 88 3.70 -15.18 -5.08
N HIS A 89 4.62 -16.05 -5.50
CA HIS A 89 5.42 -16.88 -4.60
C HIS A 89 6.24 -16.04 -3.62
N GLY A 90 6.22 -16.42 -2.34
CA GLY A 90 6.89 -15.70 -1.27
C GLY A 90 6.12 -14.50 -0.72
N TRP A 91 5.21 -13.87 -1.48
CA TRP A 91 4.44 -12.70 -1.01
C TRP A 91 2.98 -13.01 -0.71
N GLY A 92 2.30 -13.79 -1.55
CA GLY A 92 0.86 -14.00 -1.49
C GLY A 92 0.10 -12.71 -1.82
N ASN A 93 -1.00 -12.46 -1.10
CA ASN A 93 -1.74 -11.21 -1.24
C ASN A 93 -1.03 -10.07 -0.51
N VAL A 94 -0.90 -8.94 -1.21
CA VAL A 94 -0.23 -7.75 -0.71
C VAL A 94 -1.13 -6.53 -0.85
N VAL A 95 -1.19 -5.73 0.20
CA VAL A 95 -1.76 -4.38 0.18
C VAL A 95 -0.67 -3.39 0.53
N ILE A 96 -0.61 -2.25 -0.16
CA ILE A 96 0.21 -1.11 0.23
C ILE A 96 -0.70 0.09 0.41
N VAL A 97 -0.59 0.75 1.57
CA VAL A 97 -1.34 1.97 1.90
C VAL A 97 -0.35 3.12 2.05
N ARG A 98 -0.62 4.23 1.36
CA ARG A 98 0.15 5.46 1.48
C ARG A 98 -0.48 6.40 2.47
N HIS A 99 0.36 6.91 3.37
CA HIS A 99 -0.02 7.78 4.47
C HIS A 99 0.63 9.14 4.30
N ALA A 100 -0.15 10.20 4.47
CA ALA A 100 0.33 11.58 4.47
C ALA A 100 0.25 12.14 5.89
N PHE A 101 1.40 12.45 6.48
CA PHE A 101 1.48 12.95 7.85
C PHE A 101 2.42 14.14 7.93
N GLU A 102 2.20 15.02 8.89
CA GLU A 102 3.07 16.17 9.09
C GLU A 102 4.15 15.87 10.12
N GLU A 103 5.40 16.19 9.77
CA GLU A 103 6.53 16.08 10.68
C GLU A 103 7.53 17.20 10.37
N GLY A 104 7.93 17.96 11.38
CA GLY A 104 8.83 19.11 11.20
C GLY A 104 8.24 20.22 10.31
N GLY A 105 6.92 20.41 10.33
CA GLY A 105 6.22 21.43 9.55
C GLY A 105 6.10 21.13 8.06
N ARG A 106 6.31 19.87 7.64
CA ARG A 106 6.19 19.44 6.25
C ARG A 106 5.35 18.18 6.16
N VAL A 107 4.55 18.07 5.11
CA VAL A 107 3.87 16.83 4.75
C VAL A 107 4.93 15.83 4.25
N LYS A 108 5.00 14.68 4.92
CA LYS A 108 5.77 13.51 4.53
C LYS A 108 4.83 12.41 4.08
N PHE A 109 5.37 11.52 3.26
CA PHE A 109 4.67 10.33 2.81
C PHE A 109 5.46 9.09 3.23
N ILE A 110 4.74 8.09 3.72
CA ILE A 110 5.26 6.74 3.96
C ILE A 110 4.28 5.73 3.40
N ASP A 111 4.80 4.60 2.94
CA ASP A 111 4.01 3.45 2.54
C ASP A 111 4.07 2.40 3.65
N SER A 112 2.91 1.87 4.05
CA SER A 112 2.82 0.64 4.84
C SER A 112 2.47 -0.53 3.92
N LEU A 113 3.28 -1.58 3.93
CA LEU A 113 3.01 -2.83 3.22
C LEU A 113 2.45 -3.87 4.19
N TYR A 114 1.40 -4.56 3.76
CA TYR A 114 0.77 -5.69 4.45
C TYR A 114 0.89 -6.92 3.54
N GLY A 115 1.80 -7.82 3.88
CA GLY A 115 2.11 -9.02 3.12
C GLY A 115 1.46 -10.28 3.67
N HIS A 116 1.53 -11.36 2.88
CA HIS A 116 1.06 -12.70 3.22
C HIS A 116 -0.43 -12.82 3.55
N LEU A 117 -1.26 -11.84 3.15
CA LEU A 117 -2.69 -11.83 3.49
C LEU A 117 -3.42 -13.05 2.91
N ASP A 118 -4.43 -13.56 3.62
CA ASP A 118 -5.34 -14.58 3.09
C ASP A 118 -6.38 -13.93 2.17
N ARG A 119 -6.97 -12.81 2.60
CA ARG A 119 -7.93 -12.04 1.81
C ARG A 119 -7.53 -10.58 1.72
N ILE A 120 -7.76 -9.99 0.56
CA ILE A 120 -7.74 -8.53 0.34
C ILE A 120 -9.20 -8.06 0.40
N LEU A 121 -9.49 -7.07 1.24
CA LEU A 121 -10.84 -6.52 1.43
C LEU A 121 -10.98 -5.09 0.87
N VAL A 122 -9.93 -4.59 0.22
CA VAL A 122 -9.81 -3.24 -0.32
C VAL A 122 -9.32 -3.27 -1.76
N ARG A 123 -9.39 -2.14 -2.45
CA ARG A 123 -8.90 -2.00 -3.84
C ARG A 123 -8.03 -0.77 -4.00
N GLU A 124 -7.16 -0.78 -5.00
CA GLU A 124 -6.33 0.37 -5.37
C GLU A 124 -7.20 1.63 -5.61
N GLY A 125 -6.72 2.77 -5.13
CA GLY A 125 -7.42 4.06 -5.11
C GLY A 125 -8.43 4.24 -3.97
N GLN A 126 -8.69 3.20 -3.16
CA GLN A 126 -9.59 3.32 -2.01
C GLN A 126 -8.97 4.16 -0.88
N VAL A 127 -9.72 5.14 -0.38
CA VAL A 127 -9.36 5.91 0.82
C VAL A 127 -9.76 5.11 2.05
N LEU A 128 -8.84 4.96 3.01
CA LEU A 128 -9.04 4.24 4.26
C LEU A 128 -8.99 5.19 5.45
N LYS A 129 -9.80 4.89 6.47
CA LYS A 129 -9.64 5.48 7.80
C LYS A 129 -8.67 4.67 8.65
N ARG A 130 -7.99 5.32 9.61
CA ARG A 130 -7.22 4.63 10.64
C ARG A 130 -8.07 3.56 11.32
N GLY A 131 -7.55 2.34 11.41
CA GLY A 131 -8.27 1.20 11.98
C GLY A 131 -9.38 0.62 11.10
N GLN A 132 -9.44 0.96 9.81
CA GLN A 132 -10.32 0.30 8.84
C GLN A 132 -9.70 -1.04 8.40
N GLN A 133 -10.51 -2.10 8.33
CA GLN A 133 -10.02 -3.42 7.91
C GLN A 133 -9.62 -3.40 6.44
N LEU A 134 -8.47 -3.98 6.13
CA LEU A 134 -7.96 -4.07 4.76
C LEU A 134 -7.74 -5.51 4.26
N GLY A 135 -7.73 -6.46 5.19
CA GLY A 135 -7.46 -7.86 4.86
C GLY A 135 -7.56 -8.77 6.07
N THR A 136 -7.02 -9.97 5.89
CA THR A 136 -6.88 -10.97 6.95
C THR A 136 -5.51 -11.62 6.89
N ILE A 137 -4.97 -12.03 8.04
CA ILE A 137 -3.72 -12.79 8.14
C ILE A 137 -3.82 -14.06 7.29
N GLY A 138 -2.72 -14.40 6.62
CA GLY A 138 -2.61 -15.58 5.79
C GLY A 138 -1.24 -16.24 5.88
N THR A 139 -0.95 -17.12 4.91
CA THR A 139 0.21 -18.03 4.92
C THR A 139 1.15 -17.81 3.73
N GLY A 140 0.96 -16.71 2.98
CA GLY A 140 1.69 -16.49 1.73
C GLY A 140 1.42 -17.57 0.67
N GLY A 141 0.21 -18.14 0.66
CA GLY A 141 -0.15 -19.26 -0.22
C GLY A 141 0.36 -20.63 0.27
N GLY A 142 0.49 -20.80 1.58
CA GLY A 142 0.91 -22.06 2.22
C GLY A 142 2.42 -22.22 2.39
N LEU A 143 3.21 -21.20 2.05
CA LEU A 143 4.67 -21.23 2.20
C LEU A 143 5.14 -20.99 3.64
N TYR A 144 4.29 -20.36 4.45
CA TYR A 144 4.61 -19.99 5.82
C TYR A 144 3.51 -20.44 6.79
N ALA A 145 3.87 -20.57 8.06
CA ALA A 145 2.87 -20.50 9.12
C ALA A 145 2.17 -19.13 9.06
N ALA A 146 0.93 -19.07 9.52
CA ALA A 146 0.14 -17.84 9.46
C ALA A 146 0.85 -16.71 10.22
N HIS A 147 0.97 -15.54 9.59
CA HIS A 147 1.47 -14.31 10.19
C HIS A 147 1.13 -13.11 9.29
N LEU A 148 1.18 -11.91 9.85
CA LEU A 148 1.23 -10.67 9.08
C LEU A 148 2.68 -10.23 8.89
N HIS A 149 3.09 -9.97 7.66
CA HIS A 149 4.31 -9.23 7.38
C HIS A 149 3.99 -7.75 7.17
N LEU A 150 4.56 -6.88 8.00
CA LEU A 150 4.36 -5.42 7.98
C LEU A 150 5.67 -4.70 7.67
N GLU A 151 5.68 -3.86 6.64
CA GLU A 151 6.80 -2.94 6.39
C GLU A 151 6.36 -1.48 6.50
N ILE A 152 7.32 -0.60 6.86
CA ILE A 152 7.17 0.85 6.73
C ILE A 152 8.31 1.38 5.85
N ARG A 153 7.93 2.11 4.80
CA ARG A 153 8.85 2.58 3.76
C ARG A 153 8.75 4.08 3.61
N LYS A 154 9.91 4.74 3.64
CA LYS A 154 10.05 6.19 3.44
C LYS A 154 10.06 6.60 1.98
N ASP A 155 10.51 5.71 1.10
CA ASP A 155 10.54 5.98 -0.33
C ASP A 155 9.28 5.42 -1.01
N ILE A 156 8.41 6.34 -1.41
CA ILE A 156 7.15 6.05 -2.10
C ILE A 156 7.32 5.49 -3.51
N ARG A 157 8.56 5.31 -3.98
CA ARG A 157 8.87 4.74 -5.30
C ARG A 157 9.13 3.23 -5.25
N VAL A 158 9.27 2.64 -4.07
CA VAL A 158 9.65 1.23 -3.89
C VAL A 158 8.63 0.28 -4.51
N GLY A 159 7.36 0.41 -4.14
CA GLY A 159 6.31 -0.53 -4.58
C GLY A 159 6.74 -1.98 -4.33
N MET A 160 6.54 -2.87 -5.29
CA MET A 160 7.05 -4.24 -5.16
C MET A 160 8.50 -4.41 -5.66
N ALA A 161 9.15 -3.37 -6.18
CA ALA A 161 10.49 -3.42 -6.75
C ALA A 161 11.60 -3.27 -5.69
N GLN A 162 11.47 -3.93 -4.54
CA GLN A 162 12.40 -3.78 -3.42
C GLN A 162 13.86 -4.03 -3.80
N HIS A 163 14.14 -4.97 -4.70
CA HIS A 163 15.48 -5.29 -5.18
C HIS A 163 16.18 -4.11 -5.89
N ARG A 164 15.44 -3.06 -6.27
CA ARG A 164 15.97 -1.85 -6.91
C ARG A 164 16.34 -0.74 -5.93
N PHE A 165 16.10 -0.94 -4.63
CA PHE A 165 16.32 0.06 -3.58
C PHE A 165 17.26 -0.48 -2.51
N PRO A 166 18.02 0.38 -1.81
CA PRO A 166 18.78 -0.02 -0.64
C PRO A 166 17.89 -0.71 0.40
N HIS A 167 18.37 -1.83 0.94
CA HIS A 167 17.67 -2.65 1.94
C HIS A 167 17.93 -2.18 3.37
N ASP A 168 18.09 -0.88 3.57
CA ASP A 168 18.59 -0.30 4.82
C ASP A 168 17.69 0.82 5.37
N ASP A 169 18.15 1.44 6.45
CA ASP A 169 17.47 2.52 7.15
C ASP A 169 17.31 3.79 6.31
N THR A 170 17.86 3.89 5.10
CA THR A 170 17.59 5.03 4.21
C THR A 170 16.21 4.92 3.58
N VAL A 171 15.70 3.70 3.38
CA VAL A 171 14.44 3.39 2.70
C VAL A 171 13.39 2.81 3.64
N TYR A 172 13.79 1.92 4.55
CA TYR A 172 12.89 1.18 5.43
C TYR A 172 12.97 1.71 6.87
N LEU A 173 11.98 1.38 7.68
CA LEU A 173 11.92 1.70 9.10
C LEU A 173 11.40 0.50 9.88
N SER A 174 11.85 0.38 11.14
CA SER A 174 11.23 -0.49 12.14
C SER A 174 9.76 -0.08 12.37
N PRO A 175 8.77 -0.93 12.05
CA PRO A 175 7.36 -0.62 12.26
C PRO A 175 7.01 -0.33 13.72
N VAL A 176 7.47 -1.14 14.68
CA VAL A 176 7.26 -0.86 16.12
C VAL A 176 7.77 0.52 16.51
N ASP A 177 9.02 0.85 16.15
CA ASP A 177 9.63 2.11 16.60
C ASP A 177 8.93 3.31 15.95
N PHE A 178 8.61 3.21 14.67
CA PHE A 178 7.87 4.26 13.97
C PHE A 178 6.46 4.45 14.54
N ILE A 179 5.68 3.37 14.70
CA ILE A 179 4.31 3.44 15.21
C ILE A 179 4.30 4.05 16.61
N ASN A 180 5.18 3.57 17.51
CA ASN A 180 5.25 4.08 18.88
C ASN A 180 5.67 5.55 18.94
N ALA A 181 6.57 6.00 18.07
CA ALA A 181 6.95 7.41 17.98
C ALA A 181 5.83 8.32 17.42
N HIS A 182 4.85 7.76 16.71
CA HIS A 182 3.82 8.53 15.98
C HIS A 182 2.38 8.15 16.37
N ARG A 183 2.14 7.67 17.60
CA ARG A 183 0.80 7.29 18.08
C ARG A 183 -0.22 8.43 18.04
N GLN A 184 0.25 9.66 18.22
CA GLN A 184 -0.58 10.86 18.26
C GLN A 184 0.09 11.96 17.45
N LEU A 185 -0.58 12.40 16.39
CA LEU A 185 -0.17 13.51 15.55
C LEU A 185 -1.26 14.57 15.53
N LYS A 186 -0.87 15.82 15.37
CA LYS A 186 -1.77 16.96 15.26
C LYS A 186 -1.56 17.58 13.88
N PRO A 187 -2.25 17.10 12.84
CA PRO A 187 -2.04 17.62 11.50
C PRO A 187 -2.58 19.05 11.42
N ALA A 188 -1.81 19.96 10.81
CA ALA A 188 -2.24 21.34 10.59
C ALA A 188 -3.32 21.44 9.52
N VAL A 189 -3.37 20.48 8.58
CA VAL A 189 -4.43 20.34 7.57
C VAL A 189 -5.29 19.12 7.84
N SER A 190 -6.59 19.19 7.53
CA SER A 190 -7.48 18.03 7.69
C SER A 190 -7.39 17.02 6.54
N VAL A 191 -6.91 17.46 5.37
CA VAL A 191 -6.84 16.65 4.13
C VAL A 191 -5.50 16.90 3.46
N ALA A 192 -4.88 15.83 2.95
CA ALA A 192 -3.65 15.88 2.18
C ALA A 192 -3.85 15.28 0.78
N ALA A 193 -3.11 15.81 -0.20
CA ALA A 193 -3.03 15.23 -1.54
C ALA A 193 -2.01 14.08 -1.53
N VAL A 194 -2.49 12.85 -1.71
CA VAL A 194 -1.67 11.64 -1.70
C VAL A 194 -1.25 11.28 -3.13
N PRO A 195 0.05 11.29 -3.46
CA PRO A 195 0.53 10.90 -4.79
C PRO A 195 0.20 9.44 -5.09
N MET A 196 -0.20 9.16 -6.33
CA MET A 196 -0.42 7.82 -6.89
C MET A 196 0.59 7.56 -8.01
N ASN A 197 0.70 6.30 -8.46
CA ASN A 197 1.49 5.93 -9.64
C ASN A 197 2.97 6.35 -9.57
N THR A 198 3.57 6.30 -8.38
CA THR A 198 4.95 6.74 -8.12
C THR A 198 5.99 5.62 -8.19
N TYR A 199 5.56 4.36 -8.34
CA TYR A 199 6.45 3.21 -8.26
C TYR A 199 7.37 3.10 -9.46
N VAL A 200 8.61 2.70 -9.18
CA VAL A 200 9.52 2.22 -10.21
C VAL A 200 8.98 0.91 -10.78
N ALA A 201 9.08 0.73 -12.09
CA ALA A 201 8.63 -0.49 -12.77
C ALA A 201 9.30 -1.74 -12.16
N PHE A 202 8.48 -2.74 -11.85
CA PHE A 202 8.93 -4.05 -11.39
C PHE A 202 9.46 -4.86 -12.57
N ASP A 203 10.68 -5.36 -12.47
CA ASP A 203 11.25 -6.30 -13.44
C ASP A 203 11.13 -7.73 -12.88
N SER A 204 10.24 -8.53 -13.48
CA SER A 204 9.97 -9.89 -13.02
C SER A 204 11.08 -10.90 -13.33
N THR A 205 12.11 -10.51 -14.09
CA THR A 205 13.16 -11.45 -14.55
C THR A 205 14.15 -11.86 -13.45
N ALA A 206 14.17 -11.17 -12.31
CA ALA A 206 15.10 -11.43 -11.21
C ALA A 206 14.58 -12.38 -10.12
N GLU A 207 13.26 -12.61 -10.00
CA GLU A 207 12.68 -13.27 -8.81
C GLU A 207 11.91 -14.58 -9.11
N GLY A 208 11.93 -15.10 -10.34
CA GLY A 208 11.24 -16.37 -10.66
C GLY A 208 9.71 -16.31 -10.58
N THR A 209 9.14 -15.11 -10.42
CA THR A 209 7.70 -14.85 -10.37
C THR A 209 7.13 -14.86 -11.79
N PRO A 210 6.01 -15.57 -12.07
CA PRO A 210 5.35 -15.44 -13.36
C PRO A 210 4.96 -13.98 -13.57
N ALA A 211 5.21 -13.46 -14.78
CA ALA A 211 5.03 -12.06 -15.13
C ALA A 211 3.68 -11.53 -14.63
N VAL A 212 3.72 -10.68 -13.60
CA VAL A 212 2.59 -9.83 -13.24
C VAL A 212 2.36 -8.95 -14.46
N LYS A 213 1.17 -9.03 -15.07
CA LYS A 213 0.77 -8.09 -16.12
C LYS A 213 0.83 -6.70 -15.51
N GLY A 214 1.95 -6.01 -15.70
CA GLY A 214 2.06 -4.59 -15.44
C GLY A 214 0.86 -3.90 -16.09
N ALA A 215 0.32 -2.89 -15.40
CA ALA A 215 -0.76 -2.06 -15.90
C ALA A 215 -0.55 -1.82 -17.39
N ALA A 216 -1.42 -2.42 -18.21
CA ALA A 216 -1.27 -2.37 -19.65
C ALA A 216 -1.29 -0.90 -20.05
N ALA A 217 -0.24 -0.45 -20.75
CA ALA A 217 -0.28 0.83 -21.45
C ALA A 217 -1.59 0.88 -22.27
N PRO A 218 -2.31 2.01 -22.29
CA PRO A 218 -3.59 2.09 -22.98
C PRO A 218 -3.38 1.72 -24.45
N LYS A 219 -4.00 0.61 -24.87
CA LYS A 219 -4.00 0.19 -26.27
C LYS A 219 -4.59 1.34 -27.10
N LYS A 220 -3.78 1.93 -27.98
CA LYS A 220 -4.30 2.84 -29.01
C LYS A 220 -5.35 2.08 -29.82
N ALA A 221 -6.59 2.52 -29.74
CA ALA A 221 -7.66 2.01 -30.57
C ALA A 221 -7.32 2.30 -32.04
N VAL A 222 -7.11 1.25 -32.82
CA VAL A 222 -7.06 1.36 -34.28
C VAL A 222 -8.50 1.55 -34.76
N PRO A 223 -8.83 2.64 -35.47
CA PRO A 223 -10.16 2.81 -36.01
C PRO A 223 -10.39 1.76 -37.10
N ARG A 224 -11.46 0.98 -36.98
CA ARG A 224 -11.93 0.12 -38.06
C ARG A 224 -12.50 1.01 -39.15
N ARG A 225 -12.04 0.79 -40.38
CA ARG A 225 -12.63 1.35 -41.61
C ARG A 225 -13.93 0.62 -41.93
#